data_AF-A0A8X8G2W4-F1
#
_entry.id   AF-A0A8X8G2W4-F1
#
_cell.length_a   1.000
_cell.length_b   1.000
_cell.length_c   1.000
_cell.angle_alpha   90.00
_cell.angle_beta   90.00
_cell.angle_gamma   90.00
#
_symmetry.space_group_name_H-M   'P 1'
#
loop_
_entity.id
_entity.type
_entity.pdbx_description
1 polymer ?
#
loop_
_entity_poly.entity_id
_entity_poly.type
_entity_poly.pdbx_seq_one_letter_code
_entity_poly.pdbx_strand_id
1 'polypeptide(L)' 'MNHVTTQSDWHRVANCLASHDYVSIVKGLVHHFTAIEEEEILDKIYDDYMNDDSITTVLNNDLQIIINHYLSK' A
#
# COMPACT_ATOMS: atom_id res chain seq x y z
N MET A 1 37.30 0.25 7.86
CA MET A 1 36.67 -0.06 6.56
C MET A 1 35.46 0.84 6.42
N ASN A 2 35.45 1.71 5.41
CA ASN A 2 34.37 2.65 5.14
C ASN A 2 33.17 1.88 4.61
N HIS A 3 32.04 1.87 5.33
CA HIS A 3 30.80 1.33 4.78
C HIS A 3 30.21 2.34 3.79
N VAL A 4 30.23 1.91 2.55
CA VAL A 4 29.73 2.57 1.35
C VAL A 4 28.20 2.59 1.41
N THR A 5 27.65 3.81 1.28
CA THR A 5 26.26 4.18 0.97
C THR A 5 25.15 3.32 1.61
N THR A 6 24.58 3.79 2.72
CA THR A 6 23.26 3.35 3.19
C THR A 6 22.22 3.81 2.16
N GLN A 7 22.03 2.99 1.12
CA GLN A 7 20.78 3.01 0.38
C GLN A 7 19.69 2.79 1.43
N SER A 8 18.88 3.82 1.68
CA SER A 8 17.84 3.82 2.72
C SER A 8 17.05 2.52 2.66
N ASP A 9 16.70 1.92 3.80
CA ASP A 9 15.85 0.72 3.83
C ASP A 9 14.56 0.94 3.02
N TRP A 10 14.07 2.18 2.95
CA TRP A 10 12.96 2.59 2.09
C TRP A 10 13.22 2.44 0.60
N HIS A 11 14.45 2.63 0.14
CA HIS A 11 14.79 2.41 -1.26
C HIS A 11 14.76 0.92 -1.62
N ARG A 12 15.11 0.03 -0.69
CA ARG A 12 14.94 -1.42 -0.88
C ARG A 12 13.46 -1.81 -0.91
N VAL A 13 12.66 -1.24 -0.01
CA VAL A 13 11.20 -1.41 0.00
C VAL A 13 10.59 -0.91 -1.31
N ALA A 14 10.97 0.29 -1.78
CA ALA A 14 10.49 0.85 -3.02
C ALA A 14 10.84 -0.02 -4.24
N ASN A 15 12.07 -0.53 -4.33
CA ASN A 15 12.47 -1.44 -5.40
C ASN A 15 11.72 -2.77 -5.36
N CYS A 16 11.40 -3.27 -4.15
CA CYS A 16 10.57 -4.45 -3.98
C CYS A 16 9.13 -4.20 -4.45
N LEU A 17 8.52 -3.08 -4.06
CA LEU A 17 7.18 -2.72 -4.51
C LEU A 17 7.14 -2.49 -6.02
N ALA A 18 8.16 -1.87 -6.60
CA ALA A 18 8.25 -1.64 -8.05
C ALA A 18 8.35 -2.93 -8.89
N SER A 19 8.73 -4.07 -8.29
CA SER A 19 8.74 -5.37 -8.98
C SER A 19 7.42 -6.11 -8.92
N HIS A 20 6.40 -5.57 -8.26
CA HIS A 20 5.06 -6.15 -8.16
C HIS A 20 4.08 -5.31 -8.97
N ASP A 21 3.05 -5.97 -9.51
CA ASP A 21 1.96 -5.25 -10.15
C ASP A 21 1.10 -4.52 -9.11
N TYR A 22 0.37 -3.52 -9.60
CA TYR A 22 -0.48 -2.68 -8.78
C TYR A 22 -1.49 -3.47 -7.93
N VAL A 23 -2.09 -4.53 -8.50
CA VAL A 23 -3.11 -5.35 -7.83
C VAL A 23 -2.49 -6.09 -6.65
N SER A 24 -1.34 -6.74 -6.87
CA SER A 24 -0.61 -7.46 -5.82
C SER A 24 -0.19 -6.55 -4.66
N ILE A 25 0.19 -5.30 -4.94
CA ILE A 25 0.54 -4.32 -3.91
C ILE A 25 -0.69 -3.96 -3.06
N VAL A 26 -1.82 -3.65 -3.70
CA VAL A 26 -3.06 -3.28 -2.99
C VAL A 26 -3.56 -4.43 -2.13
N LYS A 27 -3.62 -5.66 -2.67
CA LYS A 27 -4.01 -6.84 -1.91
C LYS A 27 -3.08 -7.10 -0.72
N GLY A 28 -1.77 -6.96 -0.91
CA GLY A 28 -0.78 -7.10 0.15
C GLY A 28 -0.98 -6.08 1.29
N LEU A 29 -1.35 -4.84 0.95
CA LEU A 29 -1.68 -3.82 1.94
C LEU A 29 -2.97 -4.16 2.69
N VAL A 30 -4.03 -4.58 1.99
CA VAL A 30 -5.29 -5.02 2.61
C VAL A 30 -5.04 -6.19 3.55
N HIS A 31 -4.32 -7.21 3.11
CA HIS A 31 -3.90 -8.34 3.95
C HIS A 31 -3.17 -7.86 5.22
N HIS A 32 -2.18 -6.97 5.09
CA HIS A 32 -1.41 -6.47 6.23
C HIS A 32 -2.27 -5.77 7.28
N PHE A 33 -3.23 -4.92 6.86
CA PHE A 33 -4.05 -4.14 7.79
C PHE A 33 -5.26 -4.90 8.35
N THR A 34 -5.79 -5.86 7.61
CA THR A 34 -7.04 -6.57 7.98
C THR A 34 -6.81 -8.00 8.46
N ALA A 35 -5.60 -8.54 8.29
CA ALA A 35 -5.26 -9.94 8.54
C ALA A 35 -6.11 -10.96 7.75
N ILE A 36 -6.67 -10.58 6.61
CA ILE A 36 -7.40 -11.47 5.69
C ILE A 36 -6.40 -12.29 4.88
N GLU A 37 -6.41 -13.61 5.03
CA GLU A 37 -5.48 -14.52 4.31
C GLU A 37 -6.09 -15.13 3.03
N GLU A 38 -7.42 -15.13 2.90
CA GLU A 38 -8.10 -15.74 1.76
C GLU A 38 -8.00 -14.87 0.50
N GLU A 39 -7.28 -15.37 -0.51
CA GLU A 39 -7.05 -14.66 -1.77
C GLU A 39 -8.36 -14.31 -2.50
N GLU A 40 -9.37 -15.19 -2.48
CA GLU A 40 -10.69 -14.91 -3.08
C GLU A 40 -11.40 -13.71 -2.42
N ILE A 41 -11.18 -13.51 -1.11
CA ILE A 41 -11.72 -12.35 -0.40
C ILE A 41 -10.93 -11.09 -0.77
N LEU A 42 -9.61 -11.19 -0.91
CA LEU A 42 -8.77 -10.07 -1.35
C LEU A 42 -9.08 -9.65 -2.80
N ASP A 43 -9.32 -10.60 -3.69
CA ASP A 43 -9.83 -10.39 -5.06
C ASP A 43 -11.13 -9.59 -5.03
N LYS A 44 -12.09 -10.04 -4.21
CA LYS A 44 -13.38 -9.38 -4.10
C LYS A 44 -13.28 -7.96 -3.55
N ILE A 45 -12.44 -7.75 -2.53
CA ILE A 45 -12.18 -6.40 -2.00
C ILE A 45 -11.54 -5.50 -3.06
N TYR A 46 -10.60 -6.02 -3.85
CA TYR A 46 -10.02 -5.26 -4.94
C TYR A 46 -11.08 -4.87 -5.97
N ASP A 47 -11.89 -5.82 -6.44
CA ASP A 47 -12.93 -5.57 -7.44
C ASP A 47 -14.02 -4.60 -6.95
N ASP A 48 -14.44 -4.73 -5.68
CA ASP A 48 -15.53 -3.94 -5.10
C ASP A 48 -15.10 -2.51 -4.71
N TYR A 49 -13.86 -2.29 -4.23
CA TYR A 49 -13.45 -1.00 -3.61
C TYR A 49 -12.45 -0.19 -4.44
N MET A 50 -11.84 -0.77 -5.49
CA MET A 50 -10.85 -0.05 -6.31
C MET A 50 -11.50 0.95 -7.27
N ASN A 51 -12.74 0.69 -7.71
CA ASN A 51 -13.37 1.46 -8.77
C ASN A 51 -13.95 2.82 -8.33
N ASP A 52 -14.12 3.09 -7.04
CA ASP A 52 -14.72 4.32 -6.52
C ASP A 52 -13.87 5.05 -5.46
N ASP A 53 -12.56 4.80 -5.44
CA ASP A 53 -11.59 5.33 -4.46
C ASP A 53 -11.85 4.93 -2.98
N SER A 54 -12.85 4.07 -2.72
CA SER A 54 -13.21 3.66 -1.36
C SER A 54 -12.15 2.78 -0.69
N ILE A 55 -11.25 2.15 -1.45
CA ILE A 55 -10.10 1.40 -0.90
C ILE A 55 -9.24 2.25 0.04
N THR A 56 -9.21 3.58 -0.16
CA THR A 56 -8.52 4.51 0.75
C THR A 56 -9.09 4.52 2.17
N THR A 57 -10.37 4.17 2.33
CA THR A 57 -11.01 4.03 3.64
C THR A 57 -10.61 2.73 4.35
N VAL A 58 -10.34 1.67 3.58
CA VAL A 58 -9.80 0.39 4.10
C VAL A 58 -8.35 0.58 4.58
N LEU A 59 -7.58 1.43 3.88
CA LEU A 59 -6.15 1.65 4.11
C LEU A 59 -5.79 2.68 5.19
N ASN A 60 -6.74 3.09 6.06
CA ASN A 60 -6.57 3.94 7.27
C ASN A 60 -6.89 5.45 7.11
N ASN A 61 -7.56 6.00 8.12
CA ASN A 61 -7.79 7.43 8.34
C ASN A 61 -6.50 8.26 8.43
N ASP A 62 -5.42 7.71 9.00
CA ASP A 62 -4.14 8.42 9.12
C ASP A 62 -3.55 8.75 7.74
N LEU A 63 -3.72 7.86 6.76
CA LEU A 63 -3.32 8.10 5.38
C LEU A 63 -4.14 9.23 4.77
N GLN A 64 -5.46 9.26 5.03
CA GLN A 64 -6.31 10.37 4.60
C GLN A 64 -5.90 11.70 5.24
N ILE A 65 -5.51 11.71 6.52
CA ILE A 65 -5.01 12.93 7.20
C ILE A 65 -3.74 13.44 6.50
N ILE A 66 -2.81 12.56 6.15
CA ILE A 66 -1.58 12.92 5.43
C ILE A 66 -1.92 13.44 4.03
N ILE A 67 -2.77 12.75 3.28
CA ILE A 67 -3.19 13.17 1.93
C ILE A 67 -3.83 14.56 1.99
N ASN A 68 -4.78 14.77 2.90
CA ASN A 68 -5.46 16.05 3.09
C ASN A 68 -4.49 17.18 3.46
N HIS A 69 -3.44 16.90 4.25
CA HIS A 69 -2.41 17.88 4.56
C HIS A 69 -1.69 18.41 3.30
N TYR A 70 -1.46 17.56 2.30
CA TYR A 70 -0.80 17.96 1.05
C TYR A 70 -1.77 18.50 0.00
N LEU A 71 -3.03 18.07 -0.01
CA LEU A 71 -4.06 18.56 -0.93
C LEU A 71 -4.67 19.90 -0.49
N SER A 72 -4.67 20.19 0.82
CA SER A 72 -5.18 21.45 1.38
C SER A 72 -4.21 22.63 1.17
N LYS A 73 -3.40 22.59 0.11
CA LYS A 73 -2.33 23.56 -0.18
C LYS A 73 -2.62 24.32 -1.48
#